data_AF-A0A1F3LTJ2-F1
#
_entry.id   AF-A0A1F3LTJ2-F1
#
_cell.length_a   1.000
_cell.length_b   1.000
_cell.length_c   1.000
_cell.angle_alpha   90.00
_cell.angle_beta   90.00
_cell.angle_gamma   90.00
#
_symmetry.space_group_name_H-M   'P 1'
#
loop_
_entity.id
_entity.type
_entity.pdbx_description
1 polymer ?
#
loop_
_entity_poly.entity_id
_entity_poly.type
_entity_poly.pdbx_seq_one_letter_code
_entity_poly.pdbx_strand_id
1 'polypeptide(L)'
;MFANRYMSQNIVYPEFINLKPDLNLGTIVVIPCYREPDVLKTLESLVACNRPACVVEVIIVINQPENETPENVVLNRETFRQLKEWTAQTDQSWLHFFPVFPDPFPMKIAGAGMARKIGMDEAVRRFHAVGKPDGIIVSLDADTTVDHAYLVEIEQFFKANPAHVGATIRFQHRIDPETMSERQAEGIRLYERYLHYYRDALAYTGYPFAIFTIGSAFCCTAEAYVKQGGMNRRQAGEDFYFLHKLSQLGPIGEITSTCVFPLARLSDRVPFGTGPILQRWLNGQEDLTRTYNFRAFSDLKLFFGQLDLLFKISREDFFQLLAELPFPLQQFLKEDHFYEELIVVNQHSASEHTFRKRFFQVFNAFKILKYINFTHQSFYTEQEIYQAEKELSCEE
;
A
#
# COMPACT_ATOMS: atom_id res chain seq x y z
N MET A 1 20.37 20.09 -2.32
CA MET A 1 18.93 20.01 -2.62
C MET A 1 18.60 18.64 -3.19
N PHE A 2 17.83 17.80 -2.49
CA PHE A 2 17.76 16.35 -2.76
C PHE A 2 16.78 15.94 -3.88
N ALA A 3 15.82 16.81 -4.23
CA ALA A 3 14.71 16.46 -5.14
C ALA A 3 14.69 17.22 -6.48
N ASN A 4 15.70 18.05 -6.79
CA ASN A 4 15.69 18.94 -7.98
C ASN A 4 15.35 18.21 -9.29
N ARG A 5 16.03 17.08 -9.53
CA ARG A 5 15.84 16.27 -10.74
C ARG A 5 14.45 15.64 -10.78
N TYR A 6 13.96 15.16 -9.65
CA TYR A 6 12.62 14.58 -9.55
C TYR A 6 11.55 15.63 -9.81
N MET A 7 11.68 16.81 -9.20
CA MET A 7 10.73 17.91 -9.37
C MET A 7 10.61 18.35 -10.83
N SER A 8 11.72 18.36 -11.59
CA SER A 8 11.70 18.75 -13.01
C SER A 8 11.23 17.65 -13.96
N GLN A 9 11.38 16.37 -13.61
CA GLN A 9 11.10 15.23 -14.50
C GLN A 9 9.80 14.50 -14.20
N ASN A 10 9.36 14.47 -12.93
CA ASN A 10 8.31 13.57 -12.45
C ASN A 10 7.06 14.29 -11.94
N ILE A 11 7.17 15.56 -11.52
CA ILE A 11 6.03 16.33 -11.04
C ILE A 11 5.39 17.05 -12.23
N VAL A 12 4.11 16.76 -12.46
CA VAL A 12 3.39 17.20 -13.67
C VAL A 12 2.47 18.38 -13.40
N TYR A 13 2.02 18.54 -12.16
CA TYR A 13 1.10 19.61 -11.77
C TYR A 13 1.87 20.79 -11.20
N PRO A 14 1.32 22.03 -11.25
CA PRO A 14 1.93 23.17 -10.58
C PRO A 14 1.99 22.99 -9.05
N GLU A 15 2.67 23.90 -8.38
CA GLU A 15 2.60 24.04 -6.92
C GLU A 15 1.19 24.48 -6.51
N PHE A 16 0.66 23.87 -5.45
CA PHE A 16 -0.68 24.19 -4.94
C PHE A 16 -0.63 25.04 -3.68
N ILE A 17 0.42 24.89 -2.87
CA ILE A 17 0.54 25.52 -1.55
C ILE A 17 1.66 26.56 -1.59
N ASN A 18 1.32 27.80 -1.90
CA ASN A 18 2.26 28.93 -1.99
C ASN A 18 2.75 29.46 -0.62
N LEU A 19 2.42 28.77 0.48
CA LEU A 19 2.87 29.11 1.82
C LEU A 19 4.18 28.40 2.12
N LYS A 20 5.15 29.16 2.63
CA LYS A 20 6.43 28.60 3.07
C LYS A 20 6.19 27.57 4.19
N PRO A 21 6.70 26.34 4.04
CA PRO A 21 6.62 25.34 5.11
C PRO A 21 7.42 25.77 6.35
N ASP A 22 6.99 25.30 7.52
CA ASP A 22 7.71 25.49 8.77
C ASP A 22 9.07 24.77 8.74
N LEU A 23 10.13 25.38 9.29
CA LEU A 23 11.47 24.77 9.34
C LEU A 23 11.48 23.45 10.14
N ASN A 24 10.56 23.30 11.09
CA ASN A 24 10.36 22.10 11.89
C ASN A 24 9.36 21.10 11.28
N LEU A 25 8.92 21.29 10.03
CA LEU A 25 8.08 20.32 9.30
C LEU A 25 8.73 18.94 9.29
N GLY A 26 8.06 17.91 9.79
CA GLY A 26 8.61 16.55 9.86
C GLY A 26 7.73 15.50 9.19
N THR A 27 6.42 15.71 9.20
CA THR A 27 5.45 14.76 8.66
C THR A 27 4.43 15.45 7.78
N ILE A 28 4.12 14.86 6.64
CA ILE A 28 3.02 15.29 5.76
C ILE A 28 2.08 14.12 5.55
N VAL A 29 0.82 14.26 5.96
CA VAL A 29 -0.25 13.29 5.70
C VAL A 29 -0.94 13.65 4.40
N VAL A 30 -1.05 12.70 3.48
CA VAL A 30 -1.70 12.87 2.18
C VAL A 30 -3.00 12.08 2.15
N ILE A 31 -4.11 12.77 1.88
CA ILE A 31 -5.46 12.22 1.88
C ILE A 31 -6.09 12.42 0.49
N PRO A 32 -6.27 11.36 -0.32
CA PRO A 32 -7.09 11.42 -1.53
C PRO A 32 -8.56 11.53 -1.14
N CYS A 33 -9.30 12.43 -1.78
CA CYS A 33 -10.68 12.74 -1.41
C CYS A 33 -11.57 12.87 -2.66
N TYR A 34 -12.52 11.96 -2.80
CA TYR A 34 -13.46 11.94 -3.92
C TYR A 34 -14.83 11.46 -3.48
N ARG A 35 -15.86 12.26 -3.74
CA ARG A 35 -17.25 12.00 -3.33
C ARG A 35 -17.36 11.71 -1.82
N GLU A 36 -16.57 12.39 -1.00
CA GLU A 36 -16.42 12.06 0.41
C GLU A 36 -17.05 13.11 1.34
N PRO A 37 -18.29 12.89 1.81
CA PRO A 37 -18.95 13.83 2.71
C PRO A 37 -18.39 13.76 4.15
N ASP A 38 -17.77 12.65 4.55
CA ASP A 38 -17.34 12.43 5.95
C ASP A 38 -15.86 12.74 6.20
N VAL A 39 -15.15 13.38 5.25
CA VAL A 39 -13.71 13.67 5.38
C VAL A 39 -13.36 14.43 6.66
N LEU A 40 -14.28 15.23 7.19
CA LEU A 40 -14.09 15.96 8.43
C LEU A 40 -13.85 15.04 9.63
N LYS A 41 -14.50 13.87 9.72
CA LYS A 41 -14.28 12.91 10.82
C LYS A 41 -12.84 12.41 10.85
N THR A 42 -12.26 12.19 9.67
CA THR A 42 -10.84 11.83 9.51
C THR A 42 -9.95 12.96 10.00
N LEU A 43 -10.21 14.21 9.59
CA LEU A 43 -9.42 15.36 10.02
C LEU A 43 -9.55 15.62 11.53
N GLU A 44 -10.74 15.49 12.09
CA GLU A 44 -11.00 15.58 13.54
C GLU A 44 -10.21 14.54 14.31
N SER A 45 -10.07 13.31 13.79
CA SER A 45 -9.22 12.29 14.42
C SER A 45 -7.73 12.66 14.41
N LEU A 46 -7.26 13.35 13.37
CA LEU A 46 -5.88 13.89 13.32
C LEU A 46 -5.69 15.06 14.29
N VAL A 47 -6.70 15.92 14.45
CA VAL A 47 -6.72 17.00 15.46
C VAL A 47 -6.66 16.44 16.88
N ALA A 48 -7.30 15.30 17.12
CA ALA A 48 -7.33 14.63 18.41
C ALA A 48 -6.04 13.85 18.72
N CYS A 49 -5.07 13.78 17.80
CA CYS A 49 -3.79 13.12 18.04
C CYS A 49 -2.96 13.85 19.11
N ASN A 50 -2.17 13.08 19.83
CA ASN A 50 -1.06 13.58 20.61
C ASN A 50 -0.10 14.34 19.68
N ARG A 51 0.37 15.50 20.15
CA ARG A 51 1.27 16.37 19.38
C ARG A 51 2.68 15.74 19.26
N PRO A 52 3.21 15.50 18.04
CA PRO A 52 4.61 15.12 17.84
C PRO A 52 5.56 16.32 18.04
N ALA A 53 6.88 16.04 18.06
CA ALA A 53 7.87 17.11 18.22
C ALA A 53 8.01 18.00 16.97
N CYS A 54 7.80 17.42 15.79
CA CYS A 54 7.78 18.13 14.52
C CYS A 54 6.43 18.82 14.23
N VAL A 55 6.43 19.71 13.25
CA VAL A 55 5.21 20.23 12.63
C VAL A 55 4.68 19.20 11.63
N VAL A 56 3.35 19.05 11.61
CA VAL A 56 2.62 18.17 10.70
C VAL A 56 1.77 19.00 9.75
N GLU A 57 1.76 18.60 8.49
CA GLU A 57 0.84 19.15 7.50
C GLU A 57 -0.04 18.05 6.92
N VAL A 58 -1.28 18.38 6.56
CA VAL A 58 -2.24 17.46 5.97
C VAL A 58 -2.65 18.02 4.62
N ILE A 59 -2.33 17.31 3.53
CA ILE A 59 -2.69 17.70 2.17
C ILE A 59 -3.89 16.85 1.73
N ILE A 60 -5.04 17.49 1.55
CA ILE A 60 -6.29 16.84 1.12
C ILE A 60 -6.47 17.11 -0.37
N VAL A 61 -6.39 16.06 -1.19
CA VAL A 61 -6.42 16.17 -2.65
C VAL A 61 -7.79 15.80 -3.17
N ILE A 62 -8.56 16.80 -3.62
CA ILE A 62 -9.88 16.57 -4.24
C ILE A 62 -9.69 16.03 -5.65
N ASN A 63 -10.01 14.74 -5.88
CA ASN A 63 -9.62 14.03 -7.09
C ASN A 63 -10.75 13.82 -8.11
N GLN A 64 -11.18 14.92 -8.74
CA GLN A 64 -12.25 14.91 -9.75
C GLN A 64 -11.78 14.46 -11.16
N PRO A 65 -12.48 13.54 -11.85
CA PRO A 65 -12.23 13.22 -13.26
C PRO A 65 -12.81 14.25 -14.24
N GLU A 66 -12.27 14.33 -15.46
CA GLU A 66 -12.70 15.25 -16.54
C GLU A 66 -14.18 15.07 -16.96
N ASN A 67 -14.69 13.85 -16.96
CA ASN A 67 -16.05 13.51 -17.38
C ASN A 67 -16.92 13.09 -16.18
N GLU A 68 -16.84 13.85 -15.10
CA GLU A 68 -17.62 13.60 -13.90
C GLU A 68 -19.10 13.97 -14.07
N THR A 69 -20.00 13.28 -13.36
CA THR A 69 -21.42 13.63 -13.36
C THR A 69 -21.65 15.00 -12.70
N PRO A 70 -22.65 15.78 -13.13
CA PRO A 70 -22.95 17.08 -12.53
C PRO A 70 -23.13 17.02 -11.00
N GLU A 71 -23.76 15.96 -10.50
CA GLU A 71 -24.01 15.75 -9.07
C GLU A 71 -22.69 15.61 -8.29
N ASN A 72 -21.75 14.82 -8.83
CA ASN A 72 -20.46 14.60 -8.18
C ASN A 72 -19.53 15.83 -8.29
N VAL A 73 -19.64 16.62 -9.36
CA VAL A 73 -18.95 17.92 -9.45
C VAL A 73 -19.43 18.88 -8.37
N VAL A 74 -20.75 18.96 -8.15
CA VAL A 74 -21.33 19.78 -7.07
C VAL A 74 -20.86 19.28 -5.72
N LEU A 75 -20.91 17.96 -5.47
CA LEU A 75 -20.46 17.36 -4.22
C LEU A 75 -18.99 17.67 -3.92
N ASN A 76 -18.08 17.47 -4.87
CA ASN A 76 -16.65 17.73 -4.67
C ASN A 76 -16.36 19.22 -4.41
N ARG A 77 -17.05 20.14 -5.12
CA ARG A 77 -16.93 21.59 -4.88
C ARG A 77 -17.44 21.99 -3.50
N GLU A 78 -18.53 21.39 -3.06
CA GLU A 78 -19.09 21.60 -1.74
C GLU A 78 -18.16 21.06 -0.64
N THR A 79 -17.62 19.85 -0.80
CA THR A 79 -16.58 19.30 0.09
C THR A 79 -15.37 20.24 0.15
N PHE A 80 -14.89 20.76 -0.97
CA PHE A 80 -13.77 21.71 -0.98
C PHE A 80 -14.10 23.00 -0.22
N ARG A 81 -15.29 23.56 -0.41
CA ARG A 81 -15.76 24.76 0.32
C ARG A 81 -15.80 24.51 1.82
N GLN A 82 -16.41 23.41 2.24
CA GLN A 82 -16.50 23.00 3.65
C GLN A 82 -15.12 22.81 4.27
N LEU A 83 -14.19 22.16 3.57
CA LEU A 83 -12.81 22.02 4.01
C LEU A 83 -12.13 23.38 4.19
N LYS A 84 -12.28 24.32 3.24
CA LYS A 84 -11.69 25.67 3.37
C LYS A 84 -12.25 26.44 4.57
N GLU A 85 -13.53 26.30 4.86
CA GLU A 85 -14.16 26.95 6.03
C GLU A 85 -13.73 26.31 7.35
N TRP A 86 -13.69 24.98 7.42
CA TRP A 86 -13.29 24.23 8.60
C TRP A 86 -11.81 24.44 8.95
N THR A 87 -10.92 24.42 7.94
CA THR A 87 -9.47 24.60 8.14
C THR A 87 -9.13 25.99 8.67
N ALA A 88 -9.85 27.03 8.24
CA ALA A 88 -9.68 28.38 8.76
C ALA A 88 -10.00 28.53 10.26
N GLN A 89 -10.74 27.58 10.85
CA GLN A 89 -11.16 27.60 12.25
C GLN A 89 -10.39 26.60 13.13
N THR A 90 -9.78 25.59 12.52
CA THR A 90 -9.22 24.43 13.23
C THR A 90 -7.70 24.32 13.15
N ASP A 91 -7.04 25.11 12.31
CA ASP A 91 -5.58 25.13 12.19
C ASP A 91 -4.91 25.35 13.56
N GLN A 92 -3.89 24.54 13.85
CA GLN A 92 -3.13 24.61 15.09
C GLN A 92 -1.69 25.06 14.80
N SER A 93 -0.96 25.45 15.85
CA SER A 93 0.46 25.85 15.72
C SER A 93 1.40 24.73 15.25
N TRP A 94 0.95 23.47 15.25
CA TRP A 94 1.75 22.30 14.90
C TRP A 94 1.08 21.39 13.86
N LEU A 95 -0.16 21.68 13.48
CA LEU A 95 -0.96 20.87 12.56
C LEU A 95 -1.69 21.83 11.60
N HIS A 96 -1.32 21.77 10.32
CA HIS A 96 -1.87 22.63 9.28
C HIS A 96 -2.57 21.81 8.20
N PHE A 97 -3.70 22.31 7.69
CA PHE A 97 -4.48 21.61 6.68
C PHE A 97 -4.50 22.37 5.35
N PHE A 98 -4.24 21.66 4.26
CA PHE A 98 -4.20 22.19 2.91
C PHE A 98 -5.13 21.42 1.98
N PRO A 99 -6.40 21.85 1.86
CA PRO A 99 -7.28 21.38 0.80
C PRO A 99 -6.74 21.87 -0.54
N VAL A 100 -6.49 20.95 -1.47
CA VAL A 100 -6.06 21.24 -2.85
C VAL A 100 -7.08 20.67 -3.82
N PHE A 101 -7.47 21.50 -4.79
CA PHE A 101 -8.43 21.11 -5.83
C PHE A 101 -7.77 21.29 -7.20
N PRO A 102 -7.02 20.27 -7.67
CA PRO A 102 -6.41 20.29 -9.00
C PRO A 102 -7.45 20.29 -10.12
N ASP A 103 -7.01 20.71 -11.31
CA ASP A 103 -7.80 20.57 -12.53
C ASP A 103 -8.19 19.10 -12.76
N PRO A 104 -9.37 18.84 -13.36
CA PRO A 104 -9.86 17.48 -13.55
C PRO A 104 -8.90 16.56 -14.29
N PHE A 105 -8.91 15.27 -13.94
CA PHE A 105 -7.97 14.29 -14.50
C PHE A 105 -8.56 13.50 -15.66
N PRO A 106 -7.73 13.07 -16.63
CA PRO A 106 -8.14 12.07 -17.61
C PRO A 106 -8.67 10.83 -16.91
N MET A 107 -9.87 10.38 -17.30
CA MET A 107 -10.59 9.29 -16.62
C MET A 107 -9.72 8.05 -16.41
N LYS A 108 -8.85 7.72 -17.37
CA LYS A 108 -7.96 6.54 -17.34
C LYS A 108 -6.94 6.53 -16.19
N ILE A 109 -6.62 7.71 -15.63
CA ILE A 109 -5.70 7.87 -14.50
C ILE A 109 -6.39 8.45 -13.27
N ALA A 110 -7.67 8.84 -13.38
CA ALA A 110 -8.43 9.33 -12.25
C ALA A 110 -8.65 8.21 -11.22
N GLY A 111 -8.24 8.44 -9.98
CA GLY A 111 -8.31 7.48 -8.88
C GLY A 111 -7.36 7.85 -7.74
N ALA A 112 -7.37 7.04 -6.68
CA ALA A 112 -6.57 7.26 -5.47
C ALA A 112 -5.06 7.37 -5.76
N GLY A 113 -4.53 6.57 -6.69
CA GLY A 113 -3.10 6.64 -7.06
C GLY A 113 -2.67 7.98 -7.64
N MET A 114 -3.50 8.61 -8.48
CA MET A 114 -3.18 9.93 -9.02
C MET A 114 -3.32 11.04 -7.96
N ALA A 115 -4.35 10.94 -7.12
CA ALA A 115 -4.56 11.85 -6.01
C ALA A 115 -3.40 11.81 -5.00
N ARG A 116 -2.98 10.60 -4.59
CA ARG A 116 -1.79 10.40 -3.75
C ARG A 116 -0.54 10.90 -4.46
N LYS A 117 -0.36 10.65 -5.76
CA LYS A 117 0.78 11.21 -6.50
C LYS A 117 0.86 12.73 -6.37
N ILE A 118 -0.25 13.44 -6.57
CA ILE A 118 -0.28 14.90 -6.48
C ILE A 118 0.07 15.38 -5.08
N GLY A 119 -0.57 14.81 -4.05
CA GLY A 119 -0.31 15.21 -2.66
C GLY A 119 1.11 14.87 -2.21
N MET A 120 1.64 13.69 -2.60
CA MET A 120 3.00 13.28 -2.27
C MET A 120 4.05 14.05 -3.06
N ASP A 121 3.78 14.43 -4.31
CA ASP A 121 4.65 15.31 -5.09
C ASP A 121 4.70 16.72 -4.47
N GLU A 122 3.57 17.23 -3.98
CA GLU A 122 3.52 18.47 -3.21
C GLU A 122 4.30 18.33 -1.91
N ALA A 123 4.15 17.21 -1.18
CA ALA A 123 4.94 16.91 0.01
C ALA A 123 6.45 16.95 -0.26
N VAL A 124 6.90 16.41 -1.40
CA VAL A 124 8.31 16.51 -1.83
C VAL A 124 8.74 17.96 -2.00
N ARG A 125 7.93 18.84 -2.61
CA ARG A 125 8.27 20.27 -2.74
C ARG A 125 8.46 20.92 -1.37
N ARG A 126 7.56 20.61 -0.43
CA ARG A 126 7.58 21.20 0.91
C ARG A 126 8.82 20.75 1.68
N PHE A 127 9.09 19.45 1.72
CA PHE A 127 10.32 18.91 2.32
C PHE A 127 11.59 19.39 1.62
N HIS A 128 11.54 19.57 0.30
CA HIS A 128 12.65 20.13 -0.46
C HIS A 128 12.97 21.57 -0.05
N ALA A 129 11.95 22.41 0.14
CA ALA A 129 12.10 23.81 0.53
C ALA A 129 12.76 23.98 1.91
N VAL A 130 12.58 23.02 2.82
CA VAL A 130 13.21 23.01 4.16
C VAL A 130 14.43 22.07 4.24
N GLY A 131 14.83 21.44 3.13
CA GLY A 131 16.01 20.59 3.08
C GLY A 131 15.92 19.29 3.88
N LYS A 132 14.73 18.69 4.01
CA LYS A 132 14.47 17.47 4.79
C LYS A 132 14.19 16.22 3.94
N PRO A 133 15.23 15.55 3.41
CA PRO A 133 15.07 14.30 2.66
C PRO A 133 14.45 13.16 3.48
N ASP A 134 14.65 13.19 4.80
CA ASP A 134 14.13 12.25 5.79
C ASP A 134 12.71 12.57 6.25
N GLY A 135 12.08 13.63 5.72
CA GLY A 135 10.69 13.97 5.98
C GLY A 135 9.74 12.81 5.67
N ILE A 136 8.74 12.61 6.52
CA ILE A 136 7.84 11.46 6.46
C ILE A 136 6.60 11.82 5.66
N ILE A 137 6.32 11.05 4.61
CA ILE A 137 5.09 11.14 3.82
C ILE A 137 4.19 9.99 4.25
N VAL A 138 3.02 10.32 4.79
CA VAL A 138 2.03 9.35 5.29
C VAL A 138 0.86 9.30 4.32
N SER A 139 0.39 8.10 3.99
CA SER A 139 -0.80 7.88 3.19
C SER A 139 -1.96 7.49 4.10
N LEU A 140 -3.06 8.25 4.01
CA LEU A 140 -4.31 8.01 4.74
C LEU A 140 -5.48 8.16 3.76
N ASP A 141 -6.64 7.57 4.04
CA ASP A 141 -7.85 7.75 3.22
C ASP A 141 -8.86 8.68 3.89
N ALA A 142 -9.70 9.31 3.08
CA ALA A 142 -10.62 10.34 3.54
C ALA A 142 -11.72 9.81 4.49
N ASP A 143 -11.96 8.51 4.54
CA ASP A 143 -12.89 7.83 5.44
C ASP A 143 -12.19 6.93 6.48
N THR A 144 -10.95 7.27 6.85
CA THR A 144 -10.16 6.52 7.83
C THR A 144 -9.88 7.38 9.07
N THR A 145 -10.29 6.93 10.26
CA THR A 145 -9.91 7.57 11.53
C THR A 145 -8.63 6.95 12.10
N VAL A 146 -7.95 7.63 13.02
CA VAL A 146 -6.68 7.14 13.60
C VAL A 146 -6.68 7.14 15.13
N ASP A 147 -5.84 6.31 15.74
CA ASP A 147 -5.57 6.33 17.18
C ASP A 147 -4.94 7.66 17.62
N HIS A 148 -5.16 8.06 18.88
CA HIS A 148 -4.56 9.29 19.44
C HIS A 148 -3.02 9.30 19.37
N ALA A 149 -2.36 8.14 19.40
CA ALA A 149 -0.90 8.05 19.35
C ALA A 149 -0.33 8.14 17.92
N TYR A 150 -1.17 8.14 16.89
CA TYR A 150 -0.80 7.92 15.48
C TYR A 150 0.38 8.75 14.99
N LEU A 151 0.31 10.08 15.11
CA LEU A 151 1.36 10.97 14.60
C LEU A 151 2.67 10.86 15.40
N VAL A 152 2.58 10.62 16.71
CA VAL A 152 3.75 10.48 17.60
C VAL A 152 4.47 9.16 17.33
N GLU A 153 3.74 8.05 17.20
CA GLU A 153 4.31 6.73 16.96
C GLU A 153 4.98 6.65 15.58
N ILE A 154 4.41 7.28 14.55
CA ILE A 154 5.06 7.42 13.24
C ILE A 154 6.38 8.17 13.37
N GLU A 155 6.39 9.33 14.05
CA GLU A 155 7.60 10.11 14.24
C GLU A 155 8.67 9.32 15.03
N GLN A 156 8.27 8.65 16.10
CA GLN A 156 9.17 7.85 16.94
C GLN A 156 9.74 6.65 16.19
N PHE A 157 8.94 5.99 15.36
CA PHE A 157 9.40 4.85 14.55
C PHE A 157 10.59 5.25 13.67
N PHE A 158 10.49 6.32 12.88
CA PHE A 158 11.59 6.74 12.00
C PHE A 158 12.79 7.30 12.77
N LYS A 159 12.57 7.94 13.93
CA LYS A 159 13.67 8.34 14.83
C LYS A 159 14.46 7.14 15.33
N ALA A 160 13.78 6.07 15.72
CA ALA A 160 14.41 4.83 16.19
C ALA A 160 15.01 4.01 15.03
N ASN A 161 14.51 4.18 13.82
CA ASN A 161 14.81 3.34 12.65
C ASN A 161 15.26 4.16 11.42
N PRO A 162 16.35 4.95 11.50
CA PRO A 162 16.75 5.90 10.45
C PRO A 162 17.11 5.25 9.10
N ALA A 163 17.38 3.94 9.06
CA ALA A 163 17.65 3.20 7.83
C ALA A 163 16.38 2.77 7.07
N HIS A 164 15.20 2.88 7.68
CA HIS A 164 13.95 2.46 7.06
C HIS A 164 13.47 3.47 6.03
N VAL A 165 13.10 2.95 4.87
CA VAL A 165 12.60 3.76 3.74
C VAL A 165 11.09 3.96 3.80
N GLY A 166 10.40 3.14 4.60
CA GLY A 166 8.98 3.24 4.85
C GLY A 166 8.52 2.31 5.95
N ALA A 167 7.24 2.36 6.26
CA ALA A 167 6.58 1.43 7.16
C ALA A 167 5.11 1.23 6.79
N THR A 168 4.60 0.03 7.06
CA THR A 168 3.16 -0.23 7.15
C THR A 168 2.69 0.07 8.56
N ILE A 169 1.40 0.37 8.71
CA ILE A 169 0.79 0.72 9.99
C ILE A 169 -0.30 -0.31 10.27
N ARG A 170 -0.41 -0.75 11.52
CA ARG A 170 -1.51 -1.63 11.94
C ARG A 170 -2.85 -0.99 11.59
N PHE A 171 -3.78 -1.80 11.11
CA PHE A 171 -5.11 -1.36 10.72
C PHE A 171 -6.18 -2.23 11.38
N GLN A 172 -7.38 -1.68 11.49
CA GLN A 172 -8.58 -2.40 11.89
C GLN A 172 -9.80 -1.69 11.29
N HIS A 173 -10.54 -2.37 10.42
CA HIS A 173 -11.72 -1.82 9.78
C HIS A 173 -12.82 -1.58 10.81
N ARG A 174 -13.45 -0.43 10.69
CA ARG A 174 -14.56 -0.04 11.57
C ARG A 174 -15.79 -0.87 11.21
N ILE A 175 -16.37 -1.49 12.23
CA ILE A 175 -17.70 -2.09 12.18
C ILE A 175 -18.61 -1.18 12.98
N ASP A 176 -19.64 -0.66 12.34
CA ASP A 176 -20.66 0.17 12.98
C ASP A 176 -21.94 -0.66 13.19
N PRO A 177 -22.24 -1.11 14.42
CA PRO A 177 -23.41 -1.94 14.69
C PRO A 177 -24.74 -1.23 14.42
N GLU A 178 -24.77 0.11 14.39
CA GLU A 178 -26.00 0.87 14.18
C GLU A 178 -26.34 0.99 12.69
N THR A 179 -25.32 0.99 11.82
CA THR A 179 -25.49 1.21 10.37
C THR A 179 -25.18 -0.02 9.51
N MET A 180 -24.53 -1.04 10.07
CA MET A 180 -24.15 -2.26 9.36
C MET A 180 -24.97 -3.47 9.79
N SER A 181 -25.41 -4.26 8.82
CA SER A 181 -25.97 -5.59 9.05
C SER A 181 -24.91 -6.58 9.54
N GLU A 182 -25.33 -7.65 10.22
CA GLU A 182 -24.42 -8.72 10.65
C GLU A 182 -23.65 -9.33 9.48
N ARG A 183 -24.27 -9.47 8.30
CA ARG A 183 -23.60 -9.99 7.10
C ARG A 183 -22.51 -9.05 6.58
N GLN A 184 -22.69 -7.73 6.71
CA GLN A 184 -21.65 -6.76 6.41
C GLN A 184 -20.50 -6.86 7.40
N ALA A 185 -20.81 -6.88 8.69
CA ALA A 185 -19.82 -7.04 9.76
C ALA A 185 -18.99 -8.32 9.58
N GLU A 186 -19.64 -9.43 9.22
CA GLU A 186 -18.97 -10.69 8.94
C GLU A 186 -18.07 -10.62 7.71
N GLY A 187 -18.55 -10.02 6.61
CA GLY A 187 -17.72 -9.82 5.42
C GLY A 187 -16.46 -9.00 5.73
N ILE A 188 -16.57 -7.98 6.59
CA ILE A 188 -15.41 -7.18 7.02
C ILE A 188 -14.42 -8.04 7.79
N ARG A 189 -14.88 -8.81 8.78
CA ARG A 189 -14.02 -9.70 9.57
C ARG A 189 -13.32 -10.74 8.70
N LEU A 190 -14.04 -11.35 7.77
CA LEU A 190 -13.47 -12.33 6.83
C LEU A 190 -12.45 -11.69 5.88
N TYR A 191 -12.72 -10.48 5.39
CA TYR A 191 -11.78 -9.76 4.54
C TYR A 191 -10.49 -9.39 5.28
N GLU A 192 -10.58 -8.88 6.51
CA GLU A 192 -9.39 -8.62 7.32
C GLU A 192 -8.61 -9.90 7.60
N ARG A 193 -9.31 -10.97 7.97
CA ARG A 193 -8.72 -12.29 8.16
C ARG A 193 -7.95 -12.75 6.93
N TYR A 194 -8.52 -12.54 5.74
CA TYR A 194 -7.85 -12.85 4.48
C TYR A 194 -6.56 -12.05 4.30
N LEU A 195 -6.57 -10.75 4.59
CA LEU A 195 -5.38 -9.91 4.50
C LEU A 195 -4.26 -10.40 5.43
N HIS A 196 -4.61 -10.77 6.66
CA HIS A 196 -3.68 -11.36 7.63
C HIS A 196 -3.13 -12.69 7.15
N TYR A 197 -4.01 -13.64 6.82
CA TYR A 197 -3.63 -14.95 6.29
C TYR A 197 -2.70 -14.82 5.08
N TYR A 198 -3.02 -13.96 4.11
CA TYR A 198 -2.21 -13.79 2.92
C TYR A 198 -0.81 -13.25 3.25
N ARG A 199 -0.71 -12.25 4.13
CA ARG A 199 0.58 -11.69 4.57
C ARG A 199 1.42 -12.74 5.30
N ASP A 200 0.81 -13.49 6.21
CA ASP A 200 1.51 -14.48 7.03
C ASP A 200 1.91 -15.70 6.20
N ALA A 201 1.04 -16.17 5.30
CA ALA A 201 1.36 -17.23 4.35
C ALA A 201 2.48 -16.82 3.38
N LEU A 202 2.54 -15.55 2.95
CA LEU A 202 3.68 -15.02 2.20
C LEU A 202 4.97 -15.05 3.02
N ALA A 203 4.93 -14.61 4.28
CA ALA A 203 6.09 -14.63 5.17
C ALA A 203 6.60 -16.06 5.38
N TYR A 204 5.68 -17.00 5.59
CA TYR A 204 5.96 -18.43 5.75
C TYR A 204 6.76 -19.03 4.58
N THR A 205 6.54 -18.55 3.34
CA THR A 205 7.32 -18.99 2.17
C THR A 205 8.82 -18.66 2.27
N GLY A 206 9.20 -17.71 3.12
CA GLY A 206 10.55 -17.13 3.14
C GLY A 206 10.71 -15.93 2.22
N TYR A 207 9.61 -15.39 1.66
CA TYR A 207 9.64 -14.15 0.91
C TYR A 207 9.95 -12.96 1.83
N PRO A 208 11.04 -12.20 1.59
CA PRO A 208 11.55 -11.22 2.55
C PRO A 208 10.75 -9.91 2.61
N PHE A 209 9.75 -9.74 1.74
CA PHE A 209 8.96 -8.50 1.63
C PHE A 209 7.47 -8.77 1.83
N ALA A 210 7.13 -9.70 2.73
CA ALA A 210 5.76 -9.96 3.15
C ALA A 210 5.27 -8.79 4.03
N ILE A 211 4.50 -7.88 3.44
CA ILE A 211 4.00 -6.66 4.07
C ILE A 211 2.54 -6.47 3.72
N PHE A 212 1.81 -5.73 4.56
CA PHE A 212 0.48 -5.28 4.21
C PHE A 212 0.53 -4.20 3.13
N THR A 213 -0.42 -4.24 2.20
CA THR A 213 -0.57 -3.24 1.14
C THR A 213 -1.95 -2.62 1.23
N ILE A 214 -2.13 -1.78 2.25
CA ILE A 214 -3.37 -1.05 2.53
C ILE A 214 -3.10 0.44 2.31
N GLY A 215 -3.80 1.04 1.35
CA GLY A 215 -3.55 2.40 0.89
C GLY A 215 -3.64 3.49 1.96
N SER A 216 -4.43 3.26 3.01
CA SER A 216 -4.58 4.16 4.16
C SER A 216 -3.62 3.88 5.33
N ALA A 217 -2.74 2.88 5.20
CA ALA A 217 -1.95 2.35 6.32
C ALA A 217 -0.46 2.21 5.98
N PHE A 218 0.13 3.22 5.32
CA PHE A 218 1.57 3.23 5.05
C PHE A 218 2.19 4.62 5.09
N CYS A 219 3.52 4.65 5.24
CA CYS A 219 4.33 5.85 5.16
C CYS A 219 5.70 5.56 4.54
N CYS A 220 6.35 6.59 4.00
CA CYS A 220 7.67 6.51 3.41
C CYS A 220 8.46 7.80 3.62
N THR A 221 9.79 7.74 3.52
CA THR A 221 10.60 8.97 3.53
C THR A 221 10.51 9.68 2.19
N ALA A 222 10.62 11.01 2.19
CA ALA A 222 10.60 11.83 0.99
C ALA A 222 11.72 11.43 0.02
N GLU A 223 12.91 11.10 0.53
CA GLU A 223 14.01 10.61 -0.27
C GLU A 223 13.70 9.27 -0.95
N ALA A 224 13.10 8.32 -0.24
CA ALA A 224 12.76 7.03 -0.81
C ALA A 224 11.66 7.15 -1.89
N TYR A 225 10.64 7.96 -1.64
CA TYR A 225 9.63 8.32 -2.64
C TYR A 225 10.27 8.87 -3.92
N VAL A 226 11.20 9.83 -3.77
CA VAL A 226 11.96 10.42 -4.89
C VAL A 226 12.80 9.38 -5.63
N LYS A 227 13.58 8.56 -4.91
CA LYS A 227 14.47 7.53 -5.48
C LYS A 227 13.70 6.47 -6.28
N GLN A 228 12.48 6.15 -5.86
CA GLN A 228 11.60 5.22 -6.57
C GLN A 228 10.96 5.82 -7.84
N GLY A 229 10.99 7.14 -8.00
CA GLY A 229 10.30 7.84 -9.08
C GLY A 229 8.83 8.17 -8.78
N GLY A 230 8.46 8.17 -7.50
CA GLY A 230 7.16 8.63 -6.99
C GLY A 230 6.04 7.60 -7.05
N MET A 231 4.82 8.06 -6.74
CA MET A 231 3.60 7.23 -6.79
C MET A 231 3.24 6.88 -8.23
N ASN A 232 2.71 5.68 -8.45
CA ASN A 232 2.18 5.29 -9.75
C ASN A 232 0.75 5.81 -9.96
N ARG A 233 0.33 5.93 -11.22
CA ARG A 233 -0.98 6.52 -11.62
C ARG A 233 -2.06 5.47 -11.85
N ARG A 234 -1.93 4.29 -11.25
CA ARG A 234 -2.95 3.23 -11.38
C ARG A 234 -4.22 3.66 -10.66
N GLN A 235 -5.37 3.22 -11.18
CA GLN A 235 -6.67 3.55 -10.59
C GLN A 235 -6.95 2.74 -9.32
N ALA A 236 -6.29 1.60 -9.18
CA ALA A 236 -6.32 0.78 -7.98
C ALA A 236 -5.02 -0.04 -7.88
N GLY A 237 -4.70 -0.54 -6.68
CA GLY A 237 -3.53 -1.37 -6.37
C GLY A 237 -2.21 -0.61 -6.45
N GLU A 238 -2.30 0.71 -6.54
CA GLU A 238 -1.20 1.63 -6.55
C GLU A 238 -0.28 1.45 -5.34
N ASP A 239 -0.85 1.14 -4.18
CA ASP A 239 -0.19 0.87 -2.91
C ASP A 239 0.64 -0.41 -2.99
N PHE A 240 0.07 -1.52 -3.48
CA PHE A 240 0.76 -2.78 -3.71
C PHE A 240 1.98 -2.59 -4.62
N TYR A 241 1.81 -1.93 -5.76
CA TYR A 241 2.94 -1.67 -6.67
C TYR A 241 3.95 -0.67 -6.09
N PHE A 242 3.50 0.30 -5.31
CA PHE A 242 4.39 1.29 -4.71
C PHE A 242 5.23 0.67 -3.60
N LEU A 243 4.61 0.00 -2.64
CA LEU A 243 5.28 -0.59 -1.47
C LEU A 243 6.25 -1.71 -1.85
N HIS A 244 5.91 -2.58 -2.80
CA HIS A 244 6.84 -3.62 -3.26
C HIS A 244 8.00 -3.10 -4.11
N LYS A 245 7.87 -1.94 -4.74
CA LYS A 245 9.03 -1.25 -5.32
C LYS A 245 9.86 -0.57 -4.24
N LEU A 246 9.22 -0.04 -3.21
CA LEU A 246 9.88 0.64 -2.09
C LEU A 246 10.74 -0.35 -1.30
N SER A 247 10.27 -1.58 -1.12
CA SER A 247 11.00 -2.65 -0.42
C SER A 247 12.30 -3.05 -1.11
N GLN A 248 12.48 -2.71 -2.39
CA GLN A 248 13.72 -2.94 -3.13
C GLN A 248 14.78 -1.87 -2.86
N LEU A 249 14.38 -0.70 -2.33
CA LEU A 249 15.28 0.40 -1.97
C LEU A 249 15.89 0.24 -0.57
N GLY A 250 15.13 -0.29 0.38
CA GLY A 250 15.56 -0.46 1.76
C GLY A 250 14.50 -1.16 2.62
N PRO A 251 14.77 -1.32 3.93
CA PRO A 251 13.84 -2.00 4.82
C PRO A 251 12.54 -1.21 5.01
N ILE A 252 11.43 -1.94 4.99
CA ILE A 252 10.09 -1.45 5.35
C ILE A 252 9.72 -2.11 6.67
N GLY A 253 9.34 -1.32 7.66
CA GLY A 253 8.96 -1.82 8.97
C GLY A 253 7.44 -1.90 9.14
N GLU A 254 7.02 -2.36 10.31
CA GLU A 254 5.60 -2.42 10.69
C GLU A 254 5.41 -1.67 12.01
N ILE A 255 4.58 -0.63 12.01
CA ILE A 255 4.23 0.16 13.18
C ILE A 255 2.97 -0.44 13.80
N THR A 256 3.14 -1.15 14.92
CA THR A 256 2.04 -1.83 15.64
C THR A 256 1.56 -1.09 16.88
N SER A 257 2.30 -0.08 17.34
CA SER A 257 2.01 0.73 18.53
C SER A 257 0.85 1.73 18.36
N THR A 258 0.36 1.91 17.14
CA THR A 258 -0.83 2.70 16.81
C THR A 258 -1.67 1.98 15.75
N CYS A 259 -2.93 2.37 15.57
CA CYS A 259 -3.83 1.86 14.55
C CYS A 259 -4.35 2.94 13.61
N VAL A 260 -4.64 2.55 12.36
CA VAL A 260 -5.61 3.24 11.51
C VAL A 260 -6.91 2.45 11.45
N PHE A 261 -8.03 3.15 11.27
CA PHE A 261 -9.36 2.57 11.29
C PHE A 261 -10.15 2.91 10.02
N PRO A 262 -9.88 2.21 8.90
CA PRO A 262 -10.59 2.46 7.65
C PRO A 262 -12.07 2.13 7.80
N LEU A 263 -12.94 2.95 7.23
CA LEU A 263 -14.34 2.61 7.15
C LEU A 263 -14.56 1.59 6.02
N ALA A 264 -15.11 0.43 6.37
CA ALA A 264 -15.46 -0.57 5.38
C ALA A 264 -16.76 -0.18 4.66
N ARG A 265 -16.63 0.58 3.57
CA ARG A 265 -17.78 0.98 2.75
C ARG A 265 -17.98 0.08 1.56
N LEU A 266 -19.25 -0.20 1.25
CA LEU A 266 -19.65 -0.65 -0.07
C LEU A 266 -19.37 0.49 -1.04
N SER A 267 -18.39 0.30 -1.93
CA SER A 267 -17.95 1.37 -2.83
C SER A 267 -17.82 0.85 -4.24
N ASP A 268 -18.47 1.55 -5.16
CA ASP A 268 -18.35 1.42 -6.61
C ASP A 268 -17.19 2.26 -7.18
N ARG A 269 -16.49 3.01 -6.32
CA ARG A 269 -15.51 4.03 -6.74
C ARG A 269 -14.23 3.45 -7.35
N VAL A 270 -13.94 2.18 -7.07
CA VAL A 270 -12.73 1.49 -7.54
C VAL A 270 -13.08 0.09 -8.03
N PRO A 271 -12.34 -0.46 -9.02
CA PRO A 271 -12.61 -1.80 -9.54
C PRO A 271 -12.23 -2.94 -8.56
N PHE A 272 -11.40 -2.64 -7.55
CA PHE A 272 -10.96 -3.61 -6.55
C PHE A 272 -10.57 -2.94 -5.22
N GLY A 273 -10.49 -3.73 -4.15
CA GLY A 273 -10.28 -3.26 -2.76
C GLY A 273 -11.41 -3.72 -1.84
N THR A 274 -11.41 -3.24 -0.60
CA THR A 274 -12.38 -3.62 0.45
C THR A 274 -13.84 -3.47 -0.03
N GLY A 275 -14.19 -2.31 -0.60
CA GLY A 275 -15.57 -2.02 -0.99
C GLY A 275 -16.16 -2.93 -2.08
N PRO A 276 -15.48 -3.09 -3.23
CA PRO A 276 -15.94 -4.00 -4.28
C PRO A 276 -16.06 -5.46 -3.83
N ILE A 277 -15.12 -5.93 -3.00
CA ILE A 277 -15.14 -7.30 -2.47
C ILE A 277 -16.34 -7.50 -1.54
N LEU A 278 -16.56 -6.57 -0.60
CA LEU A 278 -17.72 -6.62 0.30
C LEU A 278 -19.04 -6.53 -0.47
N GLN A 279 -19.11 -5.72 -1.52
CA GLN A 279 -20.31 -5.63 -2.35
C GLN A 279 -20.63 -6.94 -3.05
N ARG A 280 -19.62 -7.63 -3.61
CA ARG A 280 -19.81 -8.95 -4.19
C ARG A 280 -20.21 -10.00 -3.16
N TRP A 281 -19.62 -9.96 -1.96
CA TRP A 281 -20.02 -10.82 -0.83
C TRP A 281 -21.50 -10.68 -0.47
N LEU A 282 -21.98 -9.44 -0.35
CA LEU A 282 -23.39 -9.18 -0.04
C LEU A 282 -24.33 -9.63 -1.15
N ASN A 283 -23.90 -9.49 -2.40
CA ASN A 283 -24.64 -9.94 -3.57
C ASN A 283 -24.56 -11.46 -3.81
N GLY A 284 -23.76 -12.19 -3.01
CA GLY A 284 -23.53 -13.63 -3.20
C GLY A 284 -22.70 -13.97 -4.45
N GLN A 285 -21.92 -13.00 -4.95
CA GLN A 285 -21.03 -13.12 -6.10
C GLN A 285 -19.58 -13.46 -5.70
N GLU A 286 -19.27 -13.38 -4.41
CA GLU A 286 -17.98 -13.70 -3.81
C GLU A 286 -18.25 -14.46 -2.51
N ASP A 287 -17.46 -15.48 -2.21
CA ASP A 287 -17.52 -16.22 -0.95
C ASP A 287 -16.28 -15.90 -0.11
N LEU A 288 -16.42 -14.99 0.85
CA LEU A 288 -15.32 -14.55 1.71
C LEU A 288 -14.92 -15.60 2.75
N THR A 289 -15.66 -16.70 2.90
CA THR A 289 -15.19 -17.82 3.73
C THR A 289 -14.12 -18.62 3.02
N ARG A 290 -13.98 -18.45 1.69
CA ARG A 290 -12.98 -19.14 0.86
C ARG A 290 -11.75 -18.26 0.62
N THR A 291 -10.60 -18.90 0.54
CA THR A 291 -9.32 -18.25 0.27
C THR A 291 -8.36 -19.16 -0.47
N TYR A 292 -7.18 -18.64 -0.81
CA TYR A 292 -6.11 -19.40 -1.44
C TYR A 292 -5.67 -20.58 -0.57
N ASN A 293 -5.53 -21.73 -1.21
CA ASN A 293 -5.04 -22.97 -0.65
C ASN A 293 -3.61 -22.84 -0.11
N PHE A 294 -3.41 -23.28 1.13
CA PHE A 294 -2.15 -23.13 1.86
C PHE A 294 -1.03 -23.92 1.19
N ARG A 295 -1.36 -25.02 0.51
CA ARG A 295 -0.40 -25.82 -0.26
C ARG A 295 0.34 -25.02 -1.32
N ALA A 296 -0.30 -24.01 -1.93
CA ALA A 296 0.40 -23.13 -2.88
C ALA A 296 1.55 -22.36 -2.20
N PHE A 297 1.35 -21.92 -0.95
CA PHE A 297 2.41 -21.25 -0.19
C PHE A 297 3.49 -22.23 0.28
N SER A 298 3.11 -23.47 0.64
CA SER A 298 4.05 -24.54 0.96
C SER A 298 4.94 -24.93 -0.23
N ASP A 299 4.38 -25.01 -1.44
CA ASP A 299 5.15 -25.21 -2.67
C ASP A 299 6.22 -24.12 -2.87
N LEU A 300 5.84 -22.85 -2.66
CA LEU A 300 6.79 -21.74 -2.73
C LEU A 300 7.85 -21.81 -1.64
N LYS A 301 7.50 -22.23 -0.41
CA LYS A 301 8.47 -22.42 0.66
C LYS A 301 9.54 -23.45 0.28
N LEU A 302 9.12 -24.58 -0.29
CA LEU A 302 10.05 -25.60 -0.77
C LEU A 302 11.01 -25.03 -1.80
N PHE A 303 10.51 -24.21 -2.74
CA PHE A 303 11.32 -23.59 -3.77
C PHE A 303 12.28 -22.52 -3.25
N PHE A 304 11.79 -21.61 -2.41
CA PHE A 304 12.63 -20.57 -1.80
C PHE A 304 13.65 -21.16 -0.82
N GLY A 305 13.40 -22.36 -0.29
CA GLY A 305 14.39 -23.16 0.43
C GLY A 305 15.60 -23.60 -0.42
N GLN A 306 15.46 -23.65 -1.74
CA GLN A 306 16.53 -24.06 -2.67
C GLN A 306 17.34 -22.89 -3.25
N LEU A 307 17.15 -21.66 -2.73
CA LEU A 307 17.76 -20.45 -3.32
C LEU A 307 19.27 -20.54 -3.51
N ASP A 308 20.00 -21.14 -2.56
CA ASP A 308 21.45 -21.23 -2.66
C ASP A 308 21.89 -22.15 -3.80
N LEU A 309 21.12 -23.21 -4.08
CA LEU A 309 21.39 -24.11 -5.21
C LEU A 309 21.15 -23.43 -6.55
N LEU A 310 20.28 -22.42 -6.61
CA LEU A 310 20.00 -21.66 -7.84
C LEU A 310 21.12 -20.68 -8.19
N PHE A 311 22.02 -20.36 -7.26
CA PHE A 311 23.14 -19.47 -7.54
C PHE A 311 24.15 -20.15 -8.47
N LYS A 312 24.38 -19.57 -9.65
CA LYS A 312 25.25 -20.09 -10.72
C LYS A 312 24.91 -21.52 -11.18
N ILE A 313 23.67 -21.96 -10.98
CA ILE A 313 23.18 -23.26 -11.40
C ILE A 313 23.35 -23.46 -12.91
N SER A 314 23.73 -24.67 -13.33
CA SER A 314 23.76 -25.05 -14.74
C SER A 314 22.34 -25.30 -15.27
N ARG A 315 22.19 -25.42 -16.59
CA ARG A 315 20.88 -25.71 -17.19
C ARG A 315 20.39 -27.08 -16.78
N GLU A 316 21.28 -28.06 -16.87
CA GLU A 316 21.01 -29.46 -16.56
C GLU A 316 20.60 -29.62 -15.09
N ASP A 317 21.36 -29.01 -14.17
CA ASP A 317 21.07 -29.07 -12.73
C ASP A 317 19.77 -28.34 -12.37
N PHE A 318 19.46 -27.24 -13.05
CA PHE A 318 18.17 -26.54 -12.86
C PHE A 318 16.99 -27.45 -13.21
N PHE A 319 17.05 -28.19 -14.32
CA PHE A 319 15.96 -29.09 -14.69
C PHE A 319 15.89 -30.33 -13.80
N GLN A 320 17.00 -30.78 -13.21
CA GLN A 320 16.99 -31.81 -12.17
C GLN A 320 16.32 -31.32 -10.89
N LEU A 321 16.71 -30.15 -10.39
CA LEU A 321 16.08 -29.52 -9.23
C LEU A 321 14.58 -29.29 -9.47
N LEU A 322 14.21 -28.80 -10.66
CA LEU A 322 12.82 -28.58 -11.03
C LEU A 322 12.00 -29.88 -10.97
N ALA A 323 12.58 -31.02 -11.33
CA ALA A 323 11.88 -32.31 -11.29
C ALA A 323 11.56 -32.78 -9.86
N GLU A 324 12.29 -32.28 -8.86
CA GLU A 324 12.08 -32.58 -7.44
C GLU A 324 11.03 -31.67 -6.77
N LEU A 325 10.68 -30.54 -7.41
CA LEU A 325 9.69 -29.60 -6.89
C LEU A 325 8.24 -30.09 -7.09
N PRO A 326 7.26 -29.58 -6.33
CA PRO A 326 5.85 -29.89 -6.54
C PRO A 326 5.38 -29.61 -7.97
N PHE A 327 4.58 -30.52 -8.54
CA PHE A 327 4.16 -30.47 -9.94
C PHE A 327 3.53 -29.13 -10.37
N PRO A 328 2.64 -28.47 -9.59
CA PRO A 328 2.07 -27.18 -9.98
C PRO A 328 3.13 -26.09 -10.17
N LEU A 329 4.14 -26.07 -9.29
CA LEU A 329 5.26 -25.14 -9.40
C LEU A 329 6.13 -25.46 -10.62
N GLN A 330 6.36 -26.73 -10.94
CA GLN A 330 7.07 -27.12 -12.15
C GLN A 330 6.41 -26.56 -13.41
N GLN A 331 5.08 -26.67 -13.50
CA GLN A 331 4.32 -26.17 -14.65
C GLN A 331 4.40 -24.65 -14.72
N PHE A 332 4.18 -23.95 -13.61
CA PHE A 332 4.27 -22.50 -13.57
C PHE A 332 5.64 -21.98 -14.03
N LEU A 333 6.73 -22.51 -13.47
CA LEU A 333 8.09 -22.05 -13.80
C LEU A 333 8.46 -22.31 -15.28
N LYS A 334 7.89 -23.35 -15.89
CA LYS A 334 8.05 -23.62 -17.34
C LYS A 334 7.24 -22.64 -18.18
N GLU A 335 5.97 -22.42 -17.86
CA GLU A 335 5.09 -21.50 -18.59
C GLU A 335 5.53 -20.04 -18.48
N ASP A 336 6.06 -19.66 -17.32
CA ASP A 336 6.59 -18.32 -17.06
C ASP A 336 8.00 -18.11 -17.64
N HIS A 337 8.61 -19.13 -18.26
CA HIS A 337 9.98 -19.08 -18.78
C HIS A 337 10.98 -18.56 -17.72
N PHE A 338 10.86 -19.08 -16.50
CA PHE A 338 11.59 -18.54 -15.35
C PHE A 338 13.12 -18.75 -15.46
N TYR A 339 13.54 -19.83 -16.12
CA TYR A 339 14.97 -20.14 -16.27
C TYR A 339 15.73 -19.04 -17.03
N GLU A 340 15.09 -18.46 -18.05
CA GLU A 340 15.65 -17.37 -18.83
C GLU A 340 15.90 -16.13 -17.96
N GLU A 341 14.96 -15.79 -17.06
CA GLU A 341 15.14 -14.70 -16.11
C GLU A 341 16.21 -15.03 -15.05
N LEU A 342 16.23 -16.28 -14.57
CA LEU A 342 17.22 -16.76 -13.59
C LEU A 342 18.65 -16.65 -14.14
N ILE A 343 18.86 -16.94 -15.43
CA ILE A 343 20.15 -16.74 -16.09
C ILE A 343 20.58 -15.27 -16.00
N VAL A 344 19.67 -14.34 -16.32
CA VAL A 344 19.97 -12.90 -16.26
C VAL A 344 20.31 -12.47 -14.84
N VAL A 345 19.56 -12.96 -13.84
CA VAL A 345 19.87 -12.74 -12.41
C VAL A 345 21.28 -13.24 -12.08
N ASN A 346 21.63 -14.45 -12.49
CA ASN A 346 22.93 -15.05 -12.25
C ASN A 346 24.08 -14.31 -12.96
N GLN A 347 23.89 -13.86 -14.20
CA GLN A 347 24.89 -13.08 -14.95
C GLN A 347 25.26 -11.79 -14.22
N HIS A 348 24.29 -11.15 -13.57
CA HIS A 348 24.48 -9.89 -12.85
C HIS A 348 24.71 -10.03 -11.34
N SER A 349 25.00 -11.24 -10.86
CA SER A 349 25.25 -11.53 -9.45
C SER A 349 26.67 -12.08 -9.24
N ALA A 350 27.49 -11.32 -8.51
CA ALA A 350 28.86 -11.72 -8.17
C ALA A 350 28.95 -12.50 -6.85
N SER A 351 27.90 -12.49 -6.04
CA SER A 351 27.80 -13.18 -4.75
C SER A 351 26.39 -13.68 -4.50
N GLU A 352 26.25 -14.67 -3.62
CA GLU A 352 24.95 -15.21 -3.17
C GLU A 352 24.04 -14.12 -2.58
N HIS A 353 24.61 -13.18 -1.83
CA HIS A 353 23.85 -12.05 -1.27
C HIS A 353 23.23 -11.18 -2.38
N THR A 354 24.02 -10.83 -3.41
CA THR A 354 23.54 -10.05 -4.55
C THR A 354 22.51 -10.84 -5.37
N PHE A 355 22.74 -12.15 -5.51
CA PHE A 355 21.84 -13.08 -6.16
C PHE A 355 20.48 -13.12 -5.47
N ARG A 356 20.42 -13.38 -4.16
CA ARG A 356 19.18 -13.43 -3.38
C ARG A 356 18.38 -12.13 -3.50
N LYS A 357 19.06 -10.97 -3.43
CA LYS A 357 18.41 -9.67 -3.64
C LYS A 357 17.79 -9.56 -5.03
N ARG A 358 18.53 -9.88 -6.08
CA ARG A 358 18.04 -9.79 -7.48
C ARG A 358 16.98 -10.85 -7.79
N PHE A 359 17.09 -12.04 -7.20
CA PHE A 359 16.10 -13.10 -7.32
C PHE A 359 14.73 -12.57 -6.89
N PHE A 360 14.60 -11.99 -5.70
CA PHE A 360 13.31 -11.46 -5.23
C PHE A 360 12.87 -10.15 -5.90
N GLN A 361 13.75 -9.48 -6.66
CA GLN A 361 13.33 -8.40 -7.56
C GLN A 361 12.57 -8.95 -8.78
N VAL A 362 13.01 -10.11 -9.29
CA VAL A 362 12.40 -10.82 -10.43
C VAL A 362 11.21 -11.66 -9.96
N PHE A 363 11.41 -12.56 -8.99
CA PHE A 363 10.38 -13.33 -8.30
C PHE A 363 9.75 -12.51 -7.17
N ASN A 364 9.17 -11.37 -7.55
CA ASN A 364 8.52 -10.44 -6.64
C ASN A 364 7.09 -10.88 -6.28
N ALA A 365 6.44 -10.14 -5.38
CA ALA A 365 5.07 -10.40 -4.94
C ALA A 365 4.05 -10.51 -6.09
N PHE A 366 4.25 -9.80 -7.21
CA PHE A 366 3.36 -9.93 -8.37
C PHE A 366 3.54 -11.28 -9.07
N LYS A 367 4.76 -11.80 -9.17
CA LYS A 367 5.02 -13.15 -9.70
C LYS A 367 4.48 -14.22 -8.76
N ILE A 368 4.59 -14.03 -7.44
CA ILE A 368 3.96 -14.90 -6.45
C ILE A 368 2.44 -14.92 -6.63
N LEU A 369 1.79 -13.75 -6.76
CA LEU A 369 0.35 -13.68 -7.01
C LEU A 369 -0.06 -14.36 -8.33
N LYS A 370 0.75 -14.22 -9.39
CA LYS A 370 0.55 -14.96 -10.64
C LYS A 370 0.60 -16.48 -10.44
N TYR A 371 1.60 -16.97 -9.70
CA TYR A 371 1.71 -18.39 -9.37
C TYR A 371 0.50 -18.88 -8.56
N ILE A 372 0.10 -18.14 -7.53
CA ILE A 372 -1.05 -18.52 -6.70
C ILE A 372 -2.32 -18.59 -7.58
N ASN A 373 -2.58 -17.59 -8.42
CA ASN A 373 -3.72 -17.62 -9.33
C ASN A 373 -3.63 -18.77 -10.35
N PHE A 374 -2.45 -19.03 -10.91
CA PHE A 374 -2.21 -20.15 -11.83
C PHE A 374 -2.55 -21.50 -11.18
N THR A 375 -2.08 -21.73 -9.95
CA THR A 375 -2.36 -22.99 -9.25
C THR A 375 -3.84 -23.19 -8.94
N HIS A 376 -4.58 -22.11 -8.68
CA HIS A 376 -6.01 -22.18 -8.37
C HIS A 376 -6.91 -22.37 -9.59
N GLN A 377 -6.38 -22.13 -10.79
CA GLN A 377 -7.09 -22.40 -12.03
C GLN A 377 -7.09 -23.89 -12.41
N SER A 378 -6.14 -24.68 -11.91
CA SER A 378 -5.92 -26.04 -12.44
C SER A 378 -5.45 -27.10 -11.45
N PHE A 379 -4.96 -26.74 -10.26
CA PHE A 379 -4.28 -27.67 -9.35
C PHE A 379 -4.86 -27.69 -7.94
N TYR A 380 -5.23 -26.53 -7.42
CA TYR A 380 -5.80 -26.39 -6.08
C TYR A 380 -7.17 -25.74 -6.14
N THR A 381 -8.08 -26.22 -5.30
CA THR A 381 -9.34 -25.52 -5.05
C THR A 381 -9.15 -24.56 -3.88
N GLU A 382 -9.88 -23.45 -3.92
CA GLU A 382 -10.00 -22.57 -2.76
C GLU A 382 -10.45 -23.35 -1.52
N GLN A 383 -9.92 -22.95 -0.36
CA GLN A 383 -10.14 -23.60 0.91
C GLN A 383 -10.84 -22.66 1.89
N GLU A 384 -11.49 -23.21 2.91
CA GLU A 384 -12.06 -22.41 3.99
C GLU A 384 -10.95 -21.65 4.73
N ILE A 385 -11.14 -20.36 4.98
CA ILE A 385 -10.14 -19.48 5.56
C ILE A 385 -9.68 -19.93 6.95
N TYR A 386 -10.61 -20.41 7.78
CA TYR A 386 -10.27 -20.92 9.10
C TYR A 386 -9.43 -22.21 9.04
N GLN A 387 -9.62 -23.02 8.00
CA GLN A 387 -8.78 -24.20 7.78
C GLN A 387 -7.39 -23.76 7.30
N ALA A 388 -7.34 -22.79 6.38
CA ALA A 388 -6.10 -22.20 5.87
C ALA A 388 -5.19 -21.69 6.99
N GLU A 389 -5.76 -20.89 7.89
CA GLU A 389 -5.05 -20.33 9.03
C GLU A 389 -4.58 -21.42 10.00
N LYS A 390 -5.43 -22.42 10.26
CA LYS A 390 -5.05 -23.53 11.12
C LYS A 390 -3.86 -24.31 10.56
N GLU A 391 -3.84 -24.56 9.24
CA GLU A 391 -2.71 -25.22 8.59
C GLU A 391 -1.44 -24.37 8.68
N LEU A 392 -1.54 -23.06 8.46
CA LEU A 392 -0.42 -22.12 8.62
C LEU A 392 0.13 -22.10 10.05
N SER A 393 -0.73 -21.97 11.07
CA SER A 393 -0.32 -21.95 12.48
C SER A 393 0.26 -23.28 12.99
N CYS A 394 0.04 -24.40 12.30
CA CYS A 394 0.65 -25.69 12.63
C CYS A 394 2.09 -25.81 12.12
N GLU A 395 2.51 -24.96 11.20
CA GLU A 395 3.85 -24.97 10.56
C GLU A 395 4.77 -23.84 11.06
N GLU A 396 4.25 -22.93 11.89
CA GLU A 396 5.00 -21.94 12.69
C GLU A 396 5.45 -22.52 14.02
#